data_AF-A0A9R0I902-F1
#
_entry.id   AF-A0A9R0I902-F1
#
_cell.length_a   1.000
_cell.length_b   1.000
_cell.length_c   1.000
_cell.angle_alpha   90.00
_cell.angle_beta   90.00
_cell.angle_gamma   90.00
#
_symmetry.space_group_name_H-M   'P 1'
#
loop_
_entity.id
_entity.type
_entity.pdbx_description
1 polymer ?
#
loop_
_entity_poly.entity_id
_entity_poly.type
_entity_poly.pdbx_seq_one_letter_code
_entity_poly.pdbx_strand_id
1 'polypeptide(L)'
;MYTITSRLKVCEEEVTDVEMSEKTYSTFHGNDAGTQYRSGKYFYTPEQEQAAIESRDLQQKILNRTIVTEILPAKKFYRAEEYSQQYLAKGGRVGFRQSTEKGCNDPIRCYG
;
A
#
# COMPACT_ATOMS: atom_id res chain seq x y z
N MET A 1 -10.33 -20.16 -0.62
CA MET A 1 -10.96 -19.20 -1.55
C MET A 1 -11.67 -18.17 -0.71
N TYR A 2 -11.14 -16.95 -0.58
CA TYR A 2 -11.82 -15.88 0.14
C TYR A 2 -12.16 -14.78 -0.86
N THR A 3 -13.44 -14.68 -1.16
CA THR A 3 -14.03 -13.66 -2.02
C THR A 3 -14.16 -12.39 -1.17
N ILE A 4 -13.34 -11.38 -1.46
CA ILE A 4 -13.39 -10.10 -0.74
C ILE A 4 -14.29 -9.15 -1.53
N THR A 5 -15.47 -8.89 -0.97
CA THR A 5 -16.41 -7.87 -1.43
C THR A 5 -16.46 -6.72 -0.43
N SER A 6 -15.58 -5.74 -0.58
CA SER A 6 -15.75 -4.44 0.08
C SER A 6 -15.13 -3.35 -0.79
N ARG A 7 -16.01 -2.54 -1.36
CA ARG A 7 -15.74 -1.57 -2.43
C ARG A 7 -15.61 -0.18 -1.79
N LEU A 8 -14.40 0.25 -1.44
CA LEU A 8 -14.12 1.61 -0.99
C LEU A 8 -13.30 2.34 -2.05
N LYS A 9 -13.96 3.29 -2.73
CA LYS A 9 -13.35 4.18 -3.72
C LYS A 9 -12.63 5.29 -2.98
N VAL A 10 -11.30 5.31 -3.06
CA VAL A 10 -10.48 6.48 -2.72
C VAL A 10 -9.66 6.82 -3.96
N CYS A 11 -9.98 7.96 -4.58
CA CYS A 11 -9.18 8.64 -5.61
C CYS A 11 -8.66 7.76 -6.76
N GLU A 12 -9.53 7.46 -7.74
CA GLU A 12 -9.25 6.95 -9.11
C GLU A 12 -8.30 5.76 -9.34
N GLU A 13 -7.74 5.12 -8.31
CA GLU A 13 -7.14 3.80 -8.40
C GLU A 13 -7.62 2.90 -7.25
N GLU A 14 -7.97 1.66 -7.60
CA GLU A 14 -8.54 0.68 -6.67
C GLU A 14 -7.46 0.19 -5.70
N VAL A 15 -7.43 0.72 -4.48
CA VAL A 15 -6.57 0.18 -3.43
C VAL A 15 -7.24 -1.07 -2.86
N THR A 16 -6.85 -2.24 -3.36
CA THR A 16 -7.26 -3.55 -2.82
C THR A 16 -6.64 -3.80 -1.44
N ASP A 17 -7.33 -4.57 -0.60
CA ASP A 17 -7.00 -4.99 0.78
C ASP A 17 -5.62 -5.65 1.02
N VAL A 18 -4.77 -5.74 -0.01
CA VAL A 18 -3.48 -6.46 -0.02
C VAL A 18 -2.37 -5.68 0.70
N GLU A 19 -2.50 -4.37 0.87
CA GLU A 19 -1.46 -3.49 1.45
C GLU A 19 -1.55 -3.36 2.99
N MET A 20 -1.98 -4.40 3.69
CA MET A 20 -1.73 -4.52 5.13
C MET A 20 -0.85 -5.73 5.46
N SER A 21 0.11 -6.01 4.58
CA SER A 21 1.12 -7.03 4.83
C SER A 21 1.95 -6.66 6.07
N GLU A 22 1.78 -7.42 7.15
CA GLU A 22 2.72 -7.76 8.24
C GLU A 22 4.05 -6.98 8.36
N LYS A 23 4.05 -5.64 8.39
CA LYS A 23 5.26 -4.86 8.61
C LYS A 23 5.30 -4.36 10.04
N THR A 24 6.02 -5.10 10.88
CA THR A 24 6.29 -4.81 12.29
C THR A 24 7.24 -3.64 12.54
N TYR A 25 7.87 -3.14 11.48
CA TYR A 25 8.87 -2.09 11.59
C TYR A 25 8.34 -0.86 10.88
N SER A 26 7.97 0.14 11.65
CA SER A 26 7.41 1.39 11.14
C SER A 26 8.40 2.17 10.26
N THR A 27 9.66 1.75 10.09
CA THR A 27 10.64 2.43 9.23
C THR A 27 11.40 1.46 8.32
N PHE A 28 10.89 0.26 8.09
CA PHE A 28 11.53 -0.72 7.21
C PHE A 28 10.52 -1.37 6.27
N HIS A 29 10.86 -1.44 4.99
CA HIS A 29 10.09 -2.15 3.98
C HIS A 29 11.02 -3.05 3.17
N GLY A 30 11.06 -4.34 3.52
CA GLY A 30 12.07 -5.25 2.94
C GLY A 30 13.48 -4.82 3.37
N ASN A 31 14.32 -4.49 2.38
CA ASN A 31 15.69 -3.99 2.62
C ASN A 31 15.78 -2.46 2.71
N ASP A 32 14.67 -1.75 2.49
CA ASP A 32 14.64 -0.30 2.53
C ASP A 32 14.39 0.20 3.95
N ALA A 33 15.33 1.01 4.47
CA ALA A 33 15.34 1.51 5.83
C ALA A 33 15.25 3.05 5.87
N GLY A 34 14.36 3.58 6.70
CA GLY A 34 14.16 5.02 6.88
C GLY A 34 12.71 5.40 7.17
N THR A 35 12.50 6.58 7.75
CA THR A 35 11.17 7.08 8.13
C THR A 35 10.25 7.30 6.93
N GLN A 36 10.82 7.45 5.73
CA GLN A 36 10.09 7.53 4.46
C GLN A 36 9.43 6.20 4.04
N TYR A 37 9.87 5.07 4.58
CA TYR A 37 9.33 3.73 4.27
C TYR A 37 8.31 3.25 5.30
N ARG A 38 7.76 4.16 6.08
CA ARG A 38 6.75 3.84 7.09
C ARG A 38 5.43 3.43 6.46
N SER A 39 4.75 2.49 7.11
CA SER A 39 3.40 2.09 6.73
C SER A 39 2.41 3.10 7.28
N GLY A 40 1.57 3.68 6.42
CA GLY A 40 0.55 4.66 6.82
C GLY A 40 -0.66 4.66 5.89
N LYS A 41 -1.84 4.87 6.48
CA LYS A 41 -3.11 5.13 5.78
C LYS A 41 -3.52 6.57 6.06
N TYR A 42 -3.69 7.36 5.00
CA TYR A 42 -4.05 8.77 5.11
C TYR A 42 -5.47 9.00 4.58
N PHE A 43 -6.38 9.49 5.43
CA PHE A 43 -7.80 9.63 5.09
C PHE A 43 -8.19 11.08 4.81
N TYR A 44 -9.15 11.30 3.90
CA TYR A 44 -9.75 12.61 3.61
C TYR A 44 -11.12 12.80 4.26
N THR A 45 -11.77 11.70 4.65
CA THR A 45 -13.14 11.70 5.18
C THR A 45 -13.23 10.82 6.43
N PRO A 46 -14.15 11.13 7.36
CA PRO A 46 -14.37 10.30 8.56
C PRO A 46 -14.76 8.84 8.23
N GLU A 47 -15.46 8.63 7.12
CA GLU A 47 -15.86 7.29 6.68
C GLU A 47 -14.64 6.45 6.28
N GLN A 48 -13.63 7.06 5.65
CA GLN A 48 -12.36 6.40 5.34
C GLN A 48 -11.54 6.10 6.59
N GLU A 49 -11.58 6.98 7.60
CA GLU A 49 -10.92 6.74 8.89
C GLU A 49 -11.51 5.50 9.56
N GLN A 50 -12.84 5.45 9.68
CA GLN A 50 -13.54 4.32 10.31
C GLN A 50 -13.25 3.02 9.56
N ALA A 51 -13.33 3.02 8.23
CA ALA A 51 -13.02 1.85 7.42
C ALA A 51 -11.55 1.40 7.56
N ALA A 52 -10.60 2.34 7.68
CA ALA A 52 -9.20 2.03 7.88
C ALA A 52 -8.95 1.37 9.24
N ILE A 53 -9.61 1.85 10.30
CA ILE A 53 -9.56 1.30 11.65
C ILE A 53 -10.15 -0.11 11.69
N GLU A 54 -11.35 -0.30 11.12
CA GLU A 54 -12.01 -1.61 11.08
C GLU A 54 -11.17 -2.65 10.32
N SER A 55 -10.62 -2.25 9.18
CA SER A 55 -9.71 -3.08 8.39
C SER A 55 -8.49 -3.50 9.22
N ARG A 56 -7.81 -2.53 9.88
CA ARG A 56 -6.65 -2.79 10.76
C ARG A 56 -7.01 -3.79 11.85
N ASP A 57 -8.13 -3.59 12.53
CA ASP A 57 -8.53 -4.42 13.66
C ASP A 57 -8.92 -5.84 13.23
N LEU A 58 -9.51 -5.99 12.03
CA LEU A 58 -9.79 -7.30 11.45
C LEU A 58 -8.51 -8.06 11.12
N GLN A 59 -7.53 -7.38 10.51
CA GLN A 59 -6.26 -8.03 10.18
C GLN A 59 -5.41 -8.31 11.43
N GLN A 60 -5.44 -7.43 12.43
CA GLN A 60 -4.71 -7.65 13.68
C GLN A 60 -5.12 -8.96 14.39
N LYS A 61 -6.35 -9.43 14.20
CA LYS A 61 -6.83 -10.72 14.75
C LYS A 61 -6.16 -11.94 14.09
N ILE A 62 -5.72 -11.80 12.84
CA ILE A 62 -5.12 -12.87 12.05
C ILE A 62 -3.59 -12.84 12.19
N LEU A 63 -3.02 -11.64 12.38
CA LEU A 63 -1.59 -11.43 12.49
C LEU A 63 -1.10 -11.67 13.92
N ASN A 64 -0.07 -12.50 14.07
CA ASN A 64 0.59 -12.73 15.36
C ASN A 64 1.41 -11.53 15.85
N ARG A 65 1.58 -10.52 14.99
CA ARG A 65 2.42 -9.36 15.21
C ARG A 65 1.57 -8.10 15.24
N THR A 66 1.95 -7.15 16.09
CA THR A 66 1.26 -5.86 16.17
C THR A 66 1.45 -5.05 14.90
N ILE A 67 0.34 -4.58 14.34
CA ILE A 67 0.31 -3.67 13.21
C ILE A 67 0.71 -2.27 13.69
N VAL A 68 1.75 -1.70 13.11
CA VAL A 68 2.27 -0.35 13.44
C VAL A 68 1.90 0.70 12.40
N THR A 69 0.95 0.39 11.51
CA THR A 69 0.45 1.31 10.48
C THR A 69 -0.20 2.54 11.11
N GLU A 70 0.30 3.73 10.78
CA GLU A 70 -0.32 4.98 11.23
C GLU A 70 -1.61 5.26 10.45
N ILE A 71 -2.65 5.73 11.14
CA ILE A 71 -3.90 6.18 10.52
C ILE A 71 -4.06 7.65 10.89
N LEU A 72 -3.88 8.54 9.91
CA LEU A 72 -3.83 10.00 10.13
C LEU A 72 -4.59 10.74 9.03
N PRO A 73 -5.07 11.97 9.29
CA PRO A 73 -5.67 12.78 8.24
C PRO A 73 -4.65 13.10 7.14
N ALA A 74 -5.11 13.07 5.90
CA ALA A 74 -4.30 13.38 4.73
C ALA A 74 -3.78 14.83 4.80
N LYS A 75 -2.48 14.96 4.61
CA LYS A 75 -1.79 16.26 4.50
C LYS A 75 -1.53 16.59 3.04
N LYS A 76 -0.91 17.74 2.80
CA LYS A 76 -0.48 18.16 1.46
C LYS A 76 0.36 17.06 0.79
N PHE A 77 -0.10 16.59 -0.36
CA PHE A 77 0.61 15.63 -1.20
C PHE A 77 1.59 16.36 -2.12
N TYR A 78 2.85 15.91 -2.11
CA TYR A 78 3.88 16.39 -3.02
C TYR A 78 4.14 15.29 -4.05
N ARG A 79 3.78 15.55 -5.32
CA ARG A 79 4.01 14.61 -6.40
C ARG A 79 5.52 14.40 -6.58
N ALA A 80 5.94 13.14 -6.60
CA ALA A 80 7.33 12.76 -6.88
C ALA A 80 7.73 13.08 -8.33
N GLU A 81 9.04 13.11 -8.57
CA GLU A 81 9.65 13.40 -9.87
C GLU A 81 9.18 12.41 -10.95
N GLU A 82 9.19 12.84 -12.22
CA GLU A 82 8.58 12.08 -13.33
C GLU A 82 9.26 10.72 -13.59
N TYR A 83 10.54 10.57 -13.25
CA TYR A 83 11.23 9.27 -13.35
C TYR A 83 10.70 8.24 -12.34
N SER A 84 10.16 8.67 -11.20
CA SER A 84 9.64 7.77 -10.16
C SER A 84 8.25 7.24 -10.51
N GLN A 85 7.52 7.97 -11.36
CA GLN A 85 6.17 7.60 -11.76
C GLN A 85 6.20 6.36 -12.64
N GLN A 86 5.40 5.35 -12.32
CA GLN A 86 5.26 4.10 -13.10
C GLN A 86 6.61 3.40 -13.35
N TYR A 87 7.56 3.51 -12.41
CA TYR A 87 8.94 3.08 -12.57
C TYR A 87 9.08 1.60 -13.02
N LEU A 88 8.35 0.68 -12.40
CA LEU A 88 8.40 -0.76 -12.73
C LEU A 88 7.76 -1.07 -14.10
N ALA A 89 6.71 -0.34 -14.48
CA ALA A 89 6.10 -0.45 -15.80
C ALA A 89 7.02 0.08 -16.90
N LYS A 90 7.84 1.10 -16.59
CA LYS A 90 8.87 1.66 -17.47
C LYS A 90 10.09 0.74 -17.63
N GLY A 91 10.23 -0.30 -16.81
CA GLY A 91 11.32 -1.28 -16.88
C GLY A 91 12.16 -1.43 -15.62
N GLY A 92 11.90 -0.61 -14.59
CA GLY A 92 12.67 -0.63 -13.35
C GLY A 92 14.17 -0.42 -13.57
N ARG A 93 14.98 -0.98 -12.68
CA ARG A 93 16.44 -0.87 -12.69
C ARG A 93 17.10 -1.70 -13.78
N VAL A 94 16.50 -2.83 -14.13
CA VAL A 94 17.07 -3.86 -15.01
C VAL A 94 16.51 -3.85 -16.43
N GLY A 95 15.53 -2.98 -16.73
CA GLY A 95 14.91 -2.85 -18.05
C GLY A 95 13.76 -3.81 -18.34
N PHE A 96 13.43 -4.73 -17.42
CA PHE A 96 12.32 -5.66 -17.56
C PHE A 96 11.02 -5.04 -17.03
N ARG A 97 10.11 -4.71 -17.96
CA ARG A 97 8.80 -4.13 -17.61
C ARG A 97 7.94 -5.14 -16.86
N GLN A 98 7.19 -4.65 -15.89
CA GLN A 98 6.17 -5.42 -15.19
C GLN A 98 4.79 -4.96 -15.65
N SER A 99 3.87 -5.91 -15.87
CA SER A 99 2.53 -5.62 -16.36
C SER A 99 1.74 -4.78 -15.34
N THR A 100 0.95 -3.84 -15.85
CA THR A 100 0.03 -2.99 -15.07
C THR A 100 -1.43 -3.31 -15.38
N GLU A 101 -1.67 -4.39 -16.12
CA GLU A 101 -3.02 -4.81 -16.47
C GLU A 101 -3.81 -5.16 -15.21
N LYS A 102 -5.07 -4.70 -15.17
CA LYS A 102 -5.97 -4.99 -14.06
C LYS A 102 -6.18 -6.50 -13.96
N GLY A 103 -5.98 -7.06 -12.76
CA GLY A 103 -6.09 -8.50 -12.53
C GLY A 103 -4.84 -9.31 -12.89
N CYS A 104 -3.73 -8.66 -13.27
CA CYS A 104 -2.44 -9.30 -13.34
C CYS A 104 -2.06 -9.88 -11.97
N ASN A 105 -1.71 -11.16 -11.93
CA ASN A 105 -1.28 -11.87 -10.72
C ASN A 105 0.21 -12.25 -10.78
N ASP A 106 0.97 -11.66 -11.72
CA ASP A 106 2.41 -11.86 -11.80
C ASP A 106 3.08 -11.30 -10.53
N PRO A 107 4.06 -12.01 -9.95
CA PRO A 107 4.73 -11.54 -8.75
C PRO A 107 5.51 -10.26 -9.04
N ILE A 108 5.19 -9.19 -8.29
CA ILE A 108 5.85 -7.89 -8.41
C ILE A 108 7.27 -7.98 -7.85
N ARG A 109 8.25 -7.55 -8.65
CA ARG A 109 9.67 -7.45 -8.25
C ARG A 109 9.98 -6.02 -7.80
N CYS A 110 10.59 -5.88 -6.62
CA CYS A 110 10.79 -4.58 -5.96
C CYS A 110 11.50 -3.53 -6.82
N TYR A 111 12.46 -3.93 -7.66
CA TYR A 111 13.31 -2.98 -8.40
C TYR A 111 13.34 -3.22 -9.91
N GLY A 112 12.47 -4.07 -10.46
CA GLY A 112 12.50 -4.45 -11.88
C GLY A 112 12.77 -5.93 -12.09
#